data_AF-A0A7V2LEM5-F1
#
_entry.id   AF-A0A7V2LEM5-F1
#
_cell.length_a   1.000
_cell.length_b   1.000
_cell.length_c   1.000
_cell.angle_alpha   90.00
_cell.angle_beta   90.00
_cell.angle_gamma   90.00
#
_symmetry.space_group_name_H-M   'P 1'
#
loop_
_entity.id
_entity.type
_entity.pdbx_description
1 polymer ?
#
loop_
_entity_poly.entity_id
_entity_poly.type
_entity_poly.pdbx_seq_one_letter_code
_entity_poly.pdbx_strand_id
1 'polypeptide(L)'
;MAVKKGSKKETVNEAEDTVADNMAENVEATEVGVEDAAETDEAQCSYFIDMNWYQDNDRSFTMLTASRLCPSSQKKKIPKSETALLKTIADCCSKQEDYITPNMPLLEMVFRLFLANSNQPMNLGRIQEELQQWLSASAEPRDVSIPKLKRILDNDRYYGLRPIPLDEDDDARISPQSD
;
A
#
# COMPACT_ATOMS: atom_id res chain seq x y z
N MET A 1 28.12 20.77 49.67
CA MET A 1 27.31 21.90 50.17
C MET A 1 26.19 22.12 49.16
N ALA A 2 25.01 21.53 49.35
CA ALA A 2 23.91 21.97 50.22
C ALA A 2 23.00 23.03 49.55
N VAL A 3 21.96 22.48 48.89
CA VAL A 3 20.54 22.89 48.75
C VAL A 3 20.07 24.19 49.45
N LYS A 4 19.24 24.97 48.73
CA LYS A 4 17.90 25.53 49.12
C LYS A 4 17.44 26.52 48.01
N LYS A 5 16.37 26.33 47.23
CA LYS A 5 14.89 26.20 47.47
C LYS A 5 14.18 27.45 48.01
N GLY A 6 13.10 27.82 47.31
CA GLY A 6 11.93 28.59 47.76
C GLY A 6 11.91 30.06 47.31
N SER A 7 10.81 30.74 46.99
CA SER A 7 9.35 30.46 46.96
C SER A 7 8.65 31.76 46.47
N LYS A 8 7.51 31.66 45.75
CA LYS A 8 6.29 32.51 45.93
C LYS A 8 5.22 32.08 44.91
N LYS A 9 4.11 31.47 45.38
CA LYS A 9 2.80 32.04 45.78
C LYS A 9 1.87 32.26 44.56
N GLU A 10 0.85 31.41 44.41
CA GLU A 10 -0.53 31.55 44.96
C GLU A 10 -1.33 32.63 44.24
N THR A 11 -2.41 32.24 43.55
CA THR A 11 -3.77 32.75 43.80
C THR A 11 -4.81 31.86 43.14
N VAL A 12 -5.75 31.41 43.98
CA VAL A 12 -7.05 30.79 43.72
C VAL A 12 -7.98 31.81 43.05
N ASN A 13 -8.97 31.35 42.26
CA ASN A 13 -10.32 31.94 42.24
C ASN A 13 -11.33 30.96 41.63
N GLU A 14 -12.30 30.57 42.46
CA GLU A 14 -13.60 30.00 42.14
C GLU A 14 -14.59 31.12 41.75
N ALA A 15 -15.53 30.82 40.85
CA ALA A 15 -16.89 31.39 40.74
C ALA A 15 -17.59 30.66 39.56
N GLU A 16 -18.47 29.70 39.81
CA GLU A 16 -19.93 29.81 40.01
C GLU A 16 -20.76 29.95 38.72
N ASP A 17 -21.57 28.89 38.52
CA ASP A 17 -22.98 28.83 38.12
C ASP A 17 -23.48 29.66 36.93
N THR A 18 -24.04 28.98 35.93
CA THR A 18 -25.33 29.37 35.33
C THR A 18 -25.94 28.19 34.57
N VAL A 19 -27.09 27.74 35.07
CA VAL A 19 -28.05 26.87 34.39
C VAL A 19 -28.70 27.65 33.24
N ALA A 20 -28.73 27.06 32.04
CA ALA A 20 -29.63 27.45 30.96
C ALA A 20 -30.22 26.20 30.30
N ASP A 21 -31.51 26.01 30.60
CA ASP A 21 -32.50 25.26 29.85
C ASP A 21 -32.41 25.57 28.34
N ASN A 22 -32.55 24.56 27.47
CA ASN A 22 -33.31 24.66 26.21
C ASN A 22 -33.46 23.28 25.55
N MET A 23 -34.70 22.81 25.57
CA MET A 23 -35.26 21.80 24.67
C MET A 23 -35.35 22.34 23.23
N ALA A 24 -34.79 21.58 22.28
CA ALA A 24 -35.28 21.44 20.91
C ALA A 24 -34.53 20.25 20.30
N GLU A 25 -35.16 19.09 20.16
CA GLU A 25 -35.94 18.70 18.97
C GLU A 25 -35.06 17.90 17.98
N ASN A 26 -35.23 16.59 18.09
CA ASN A 26 -35.32 15.63 17.00
C ASN A 26 -34.48 15.90 15.74
N VAL A 27 -33.35 15.20 15.62
CA VAL A 27 -32.74 14.91 14.31
C VAL A 27 -32.66 13.39 14.18
N GLU A 28 -33.67 12.88 13.49
CA GLU A 28 -33.62 11.81 12.51
C GLU A 28 -32.42 10.86 12.64
N ALA A 29 -32.70 9.66 13.17
CA ALA A 29 -31.84 8.50 13.01
C ALA A 29 -31.69 8.20 11.50
N THR A 30 -30.68 8.82 10.89
CA THR A 30 -30.26 8.51 9.54
C THR A 30 -29.46 7.22 9.63
N GLU A 31 -30.16 6.13 9.37
CA GLU A 31 -29.68 4.94 8.66
C GLU A 31 -28.16 4.89 8.43
N VAL A 32 -27.48 4.18 9.34
CA VAL A 32 -26.06 3.82 9.20
C VAL A 32 -25.91 2.88 8.01
N GLY A 33 -25.05 3.30 7.10
CA GLY A 33 -24.72 2.71 5.81
C GLY A 33 -24.50 1.20 5.85
N VAL A 34 -25.08 0.56 4.85
CA VAL A 34 -24.65 -0.74 4.33
C VAL A 34 -23.35 -0.48 3.55
N GLU A 35 -22.21 -0.41 4.24
CA GLU A 35 -20.90 -0.17 3.62
C GLU A 35 -19.76 -0.92 4.31
N ASP A 36 -19.92 -2.23 4.58
CA ASP A 36 -18.85 -3.02 5.25
C ASP A 36 -18.58 -4.39 4.59
N ALA A 37 -19.31 -4.76 3.53
CA ALA A 37 -19.13 -6.07 2.88
C ALA A 37 -18.30 -6.02 1.58
N ALA A 38 -18.17 -4.86 0.92
CA ALA A 38 -17.46 -4.74 -0.36
C ALA A 38 -15.95 -4.45 -0.20
N GLU A 39 -15.53 -3.79 0.89
CA GLU A 39 -14.10 -3.51 1.14
C GLU A 39 -13.28 -4.78 1.41
N THR A 40 -13.90 -5.82 1.94
CA THR A 40 -13.22 -7.08 2.30
C THR A 40 -12.94 -7.99 1.12
N ASP A 41 -13.75 -7.91 0.05
CA ASP A 41 -13.58 -8.72 -1.16
C ASP A 41 -12.49 -8.13 -2.08
N GLU A 42 -12.54 -6.81 -2.34
CA GLU A 42 -11.53 -6.15 -3.17
C GLU A 42 -10.13 -6.25 -2.57
N ALA A 43 -10.01 -6.18 -1.24
CA ALA A 43 -8.72 -6.29 -0.55
C ALA A 43 -7.99 -7.62 -0.82
N GLN A 44 -8.70 -8.68 -1.23
CA GLN A 44 -8.14 -9.99 -1.56
C GLN A 44 -7.60 -10.09 -3.00
N CYS A 45 -7.98 -9.15 -3.88
CA CYS A 45 -7.46 -9.10 -5.25
C CYS A 45 -5.93 -9.06 -5.23
N SER A 46 -5.31 -10.11 -5.76
CA SER A 46 -3.86 -10.26 -5.80
C SER A 46 -3.30 -9.78 -7.11
N TYR A 47 -2.16 -9.10 -7.07
CA TYR A 47 -1.48 -8.56 -8.24
C TYR A 47 -0.07 -9.14 -8.34
N PHE A 48 0.48 -9.13 -9.55
CA PHE A 48 1.87 -9.43 -9.84
C PHE A 48 2.34 -8.61 -11.06
N ILE A 49 3.66 -8.56 -11.29
CA ILE A 49 4.21 -8.03 -12.54
C ILE A 49 4.21 -9.14 -13.59
N ASP A 50 3.43 -8.96 -14.65
CA ASP A 50 3.41 -9.86 -15.79
C ASP A 50 4.62 -9.60 -16.70
N MET A 51 5.54 -10.56 -16.76
CA MET A 51 6.74 -10.50 -17.60
C MET A 51 6.42 -10.62 -19.09
N ASN A 52 5.34 -11.32 -19.46
CA ASN A 52 4.93 -11.48 -20.86
C ASN A 52 4.42 -10.14 -21.42
N TRP A 53 3.72 -9.36 -20.59
CA TRP A 53 3.28 -8.01 -20.96
C TRP A 53 4.42 -7.13 -21.48
N TYR A 54 5.64 -7.26 -20.96
CA TYR A 54 6.79 -6.49 -21.47
C TYR A 54 7.14 -6.85 -22.91
N GLN A 55 7.12 -8.14 -23.24
CA GLN A 55 7.39 -8.62 -24.59
C GLN A 55 6.31 -8.13 -25.56
N ASP A 56 5.04 -8.23 -25.16
CA ASP A 56 3.89 -7.81 -25.96
C ASP A 56 3.82 -6.29 -26.19
N ASN A 57 4.52 -5.50 -25.36
CA ASN A 57 4.51 -4.03 -25.43
C ASN A 57 5.87 -3.46 -25.90
N ASP A 58 6.73 -4.27 -26.54
CA ASP A 58 8.05 -3.89 -27.05
C ASP A 58 8.97 -3.25 -25.98
N ARG A 59 8.93 -3.79 -24.76
CA ARG A 59 9.69 -3.29 -23.60
C ARG A 59 10.55 -4.37 -22.98
N SER A 60 11.65 -3.95 -22.36
CA SER A 60 12.57 -4.85 -21.66
C SER A 60 12.38 -4.73 -20.15
N PHE A 61 11.85 -5.80 -19.53
CA PHE A 61 11.78 -5.90 -18.07
C PHE A 61 13.17 -5.76 -17.44
N THR A 62 14.17 -6.44 -17.99
CA THR A 62 15.56 -6.39 -17.48
C THR A 62 16.11 -4.97 -17.48
N MET A 63 15.90 -4.20 -18.57
CA MET A 63 16.37 -2.82 -18.65
C MET A 63 15.66 -1.91 -17.64
N LEU A 64 14.33 -2.04 -17.53
CA LEU A 64 13.53 -1.25 -16.59
C LEU A 64 13.95 -1.54 -15.15
N THR A 65 14.04 -2.81 -14.79
CA THR A 65 14.39 -3.26 -13.44
C THR A 65 15.86 -2.95 -13.09
N ALA A 66 16.79 -3.04 -14.06
CA ALA A 66 18.20 -2.72 -13.82
C ALA A 66 18.42 -1.27 -13.39
N SER A 67 17.58 -0.35 -13.84
CA SER A 67 17.64 1.06 -13.42
C SER A 67 17.25 1.30 -11.95
N ARG A 68 16.68 0.30 -11.27
CA ARG A 68 16.32 0.33 -9.84
C ARG A 68 17.39 -0.31 -8.94
N LEU A 69 18.50 -0.79 -9.50
CA LEU A 69 19.62 -1.31 -8.72
C LEU A 69 20.26 -0.19 -7.87
N CYS A 70 20.68 -0.51 -6.65
CA CYS A 70 21.44 0.44 -5.83
C CYS A 70 22.85 0.69 -6.42
N PRO A 71 23.53 1.80 -6.05
CA PRO A 71 24.84 2.13 -6.60
C PRO A 71 25.89 1.00 -6.46
N SER A 72 25.83 0.25 -5.35
CA SER A 72 26.73 -0.88 -5.09
C SER A 72 26.50 -2.06 -6.05
N SER A 73 25.26 -2.29 -6.47
CA SER A 73 24.90 -3.35 -7.43
C SER A 73 25.10 -2.91 -8.87
N GLN A 74 24.91 -1.62 -9.18
CA GLN A 74 25.17 -1.05 -10.51
C GLN A 74 26.66 -1.09 -10.91
N LYS A 75 27.58 -0.94 -9.95
CA LYS A 75 29.03 -1.04 -10.19
C LYS A 75 29.50 -2.45 -10.53
N LYS A 76 28.67 -3.46 -10.26
CA LYS A 76 28.95 -4.87 -10.59
C LYS A 76 28.43 -5.16 -12.00
N LYS A 77 28.76 -6.35 -12.51
CA LYS A 77 28.13 -6.84 -13.74
C LYS A 77 26.62 -6.98 -13.53
N ILE A 78 25.84 -6.17 -14.23
CA ILE A 78 24.37 -6.18 -14.16
C ILE A 78 23.88 -7.59 -14.57
N PRO A 79 23.06 -8.24 -13.72
CA PRO A 79 22.45 -9.52 -14.07
C PRO A 79 21.61 -9.40 -15.35
N LYS A 80 21.79 -10.34 -16.28
CA LYS A 80 21.06 -10.36 -17.55
C LYS A 80 19.76 -11.16 -17.50
N SER A 81 19.56 -12.00 -16.48
CA SER A 81 18.33 -12.75 -16.30
C SER A 81 17.43 -12.08 -15.28
N GLU A 82 16.12 -12.19 -15.50
CA GLU A 82 15.08 -11.61 -14.66
C GLU A 82 15.16 -12.15 -13.23
N THR A 83 15.32 -13.48 -13.07
CA THR A 83 15.47 -14.13 -11.77
C THR A 83 16.67 -13.62 -10.98
N ALA A 84 17.84 -13.49 -11.63
CA ALA A 84 19.04 -13.00 -10.95
C ALA A 84 18.92 -11.52 -10.58
N LEU A 85 18.20 -10.75 -11.39
CA LEU A 85 17.95 -9.34 -11.15
C LEU A 85 16.98 -9.12 -9.98
N LEU A 86 15.85 -9.83 -9.98
CA LEU A 86 14.89 -9.85 -8.87
C LEU A 86 15.58 -10.25 -7.56
N LYS A 87 16.35 -11.34 -7.57
CA LYS A 87 17.12 -11.78 -6.40
C LYS A 87 18.09 -10.71 -5.90
N THR A 88 18.80 -10.04 -6.81
CA THR A 88 19.75 -8.97 -6.44
C THR A 88 19.03 -7.79 -5.80
N ILE A 89 17.83 -7.45 -6.27
CA ILE A 89 17.02 -6.39 -5.68
C ILE A 89 16.52 -6.82 -4.30
N ALA A 90 15.87 -7.98 -4.20
CA ALA A 90 15.32 -8.51 -2.95
C ALA A 90 16.38 -8.71 -1.85
N ASP A 91 17.58 -9.19 -2.20
CA ASP A 91 18.62 -9.50 -1.21
C ASP A 91 19.47 -8.29 -0.80
N CYS A 92 19.47 -7.21 -1.58
CA CYS A 92 20.40 -6.09 -1.39
C CYS A 92 19.76 -4.73 -1.60
N CYS A 93 19.19 -4.46 -2.78
CA CYS A 93 18.74 -3.11 -3.13
C CYS A 93 17.53 -2.67 -2.31
N SER A 94 16.62 -3.59 -2.01
CA SER A 94 15.42 -3.35 -1.18
C SER A 94 15.73 -2.95 0.26
N LYS A 95 16.95 -3.25 0.75
CA LYS A 95 17.39 -2.97 2.12
C LYS A 95 17.99 -1.58 2.29
N GLN A 96 18.08 -0.80 1.21
CA GLN A 96 18.57 0.58 1.29
C GLN A 96 17.47 1.48 1.84
N GLU A 97 17.85 2.42 2.71
CA GLU A 97 16.91 3.35 3.36
C GLU A 97 16.17 4.25 2.35
N ASP A 98 16.76 4.48 1.19
CA ASP A 98 16.22 5.29 0.09
C ASP A 98 15.58 4.46 -1.04
N TYR A 99 15.38 3.15 -0.83
CA TYR A 99 14.85 2.27 -1.87
C TYR A 99 13.42 2.64 -2.28
N ILE A 100 12.53 2.89 -1.30
CA ILE A 100 11.19 3.45 -1.50
C ILE A 100 11.13 4.76 -0.71
N THR A 101 10.64 5.83 -1.34
CA THR A 101 10.57 7.16 -0.71
C THR A 101 9.19 7.77 -0.91
N PRO A 102 8.71 8.62 0.02
CA PRO A 102 7.40 9.25 -0.10
C PRO A 102 7.29 10.27 -1.27
N ASN A 103 8.39 10.62 -1.92
CA ASN A 103 8.38 11.58 -3.03
C ASN A 103 8.29 10.91 -4.41
N MET A 104 8.34 9.58 -4.50
CA MET A 104 8.25 8.88 -5.79
C MET A 104 6.78 8.63 -6.20
N PRO A 105 6.48 8.47 -7.51
CA PRO A 105 5.13 8.14 -7.98
C PRO A 105 4.59 6.86 -7.35
N LEU A 106 3.28 6.81 -7.06
CA LEU A 106 2.66 5.66 -6.38
C LEU A 106 2.92 4.33 -7.11
N LEU A 107 2.75 4.30 -8.44
CA LEU A 107 3.03 3.11 -9.25
C LEU A 107 4.50 2.68 -9.19
N GLU A 108 5.45 3.61 -9.06
CA GLU A 108 6.87 3.27 -8.86
C GLU A 108 7.10 2.63 -7.48
N MET A 109 6.41 3.10 -6.43
CA MET A 109 6.48 2.46 -5.11
C MET A 109 5.96 1.02 -5.18
N VAL A 110 4.80 0.81 -5.80
CA VAL A 110 4.20 -0.53 -5.95
C VAL A 110 5.11 -1.44 -6.78
N PHE A 111 5.64 -0.95 -7.89
CA PHE A 111 6.59 -1.71 -8.70
C PHE A 111 7.81 -2.14 -7.87
N ARG A 112 8.43 -1.22 -7.12
CA ARG A 112 9.56 -1.53 -6.24
C ARG A 112 9.22 -2.49 -5.12
N LEU A 113 8.00 -2.43 -4.59
CA LEU A 113 7.49 -3.37 -3.60
C LEU A 113 7.46 -4.79 -4.18
N PHE A 114 6.93 -4.96 -5.40
CA PHE A 114 6.95 -6.25 -6.08
C PHE A 114 8.38 -6.74 -6.37
N LEU A 115 9.29 -5.88 -6.82
CA LEU A 115 10.69 -6.26 -7.04
C LEU A 115 11.37 -6.70 -5.73
N ALA A 116 11.10 -6.03 -4.61
CA ALA A 116 11.61 -6.41 -3.29
C ALA A 116 11.04 -7.74 -2.82
N ASN A 117 9.78 -8.04 -3.17
CA ASN A 117 9.11 -9.30 -2.90
C ASN A 117 9.39 -10.39 -3.96
N SER A 118 10.44 -10.26 -4.77
CA SER A 118 10.79 -11.21 -5.85
C SER A 118 9.62 -11.52 -6.81
N ASN A 119 8.80 -10.50 -7.07
CA ASN A 119 7.57 -10.58 -7.86
C ASN A 119 6.58 -11.67 -7.38
N GLN A 120 6.59 -12.02 -6.10
CA GLN A 120 5.56 -12.88 -5.54
C GLN A 120 4.23 -12.10 -5.50
N PRO A 121 3.11 -12.74 -5.86
CA PRO A 121 1.81 -12.12 -5.79
C PRO A 121 1.50 -11.51 -4.43
N MET A 122 0.83 -10.36 -4.45
CA MET A 122 0.46 -9.63 -3.23
C MET A 122 -0.93 -9.06 -3.38
N ASN A 123 -1.76 -9.23 -2.34
CA ASN A 123 -3.12 -8.70 -2.31
C ASN A 123 -3.17 -7.19 -2.02
N LEU A 124 -4.25 -6.53 -2.41
CA LEU A 124 -4.41 -5.09 -2.24
C LEU A 124 -4.30 -4.63 -0.79
N GLY A 125 -4.86 -5.39 0.16
CA GLY A 125 -4.75 -5.10 1.59
C GLY A 125 -3.28 -4.99 2.02
N ARG A 126 -2.47 -5.98 1.63
CA ARG A 126 -1.05 -6.01 1.96
C ARG A 126 -0.26 -4.91 1.25
N ILE A 127 -0.56 -4.64 -0.03
CA ILE A 127 0.07 -3.53 -0.77
C ILE A 127 -0.24 -2.20 -0.06
N GLN A 128 -1.48 -1.98 0.36
CA GLN A 128 -1.88 -0.78 1.09
C GLN A 128 -1.10 -0.63 2.40
N GLU A 129 -1.05 -1.67 3.24
CA GLU A 129 -0.30 -1.66 4.50
C GLU A 129 1.18 -1.27 4.30
N GLU A 130 1.84 -1.91 3.33
CA GLU A 130 3.24 -1.64 3.00
C GLU A 130 3.43 -0.20 2.53
N LEU A 131 2.56 0.31 1.65
CA LEU A 131 2.62 1.69 1.19
C LEU A 131 2.41 2.69 2.34
N GLN A 132 1.45 2.44 3.24
CA GLN A 132 1.18 3.31 4.39
C GLN A 132 2.40 3.43 5.31
N GLN A 133 3.17 2.35 5.48
CA GLN A 133 4.41 2.40 6.27
C GLN A 133 5.40 3.43 5.70
N TRP A 134 5.63 3.43 4.39
CA TRP A 134 6.53 4.40 3.73
C TRP A 134 5.96 5.82 3.68
N LEU A 135 4.64 5.94 3.60
CA LEU A 135 3.93 7.22 3.54
C LEU A 135 3.78 7.91 4.89
N SER A 136 3.85 7.16 5.99
CA SER A 136 3.72 7.71 7.35
C SER A 136 4.77 8.78 7.68
N ALA A 137 5.91 8.77 6.99
CA ALA A 137 6.98 9.75 7.11
C ALA A 137 6.81 10.99 6.19
N SER A 138 5.78 11.00 5.33
CA SER A 138 5.47 12.11 4.42
C SER A 138 4.75 13.25 5.14
N ALA A 139 5.04 14.49 4.75
CA ALA A 139 4.28 15.66 5.22
C ALA A 139 2.86 15.72 4.65
N GLU A 140 2.66 15.19 3.43
CA GLU A 140 1.38 15.21 2.74
C GLU A 140 0.76 13.81 2.70
N PRO A 141 -0.50 13.64 3.17
CA PRO A 141 -1.21 12.38 3.10
C PRO A 141 -1.53 12.04 1.65
N ARG A 142 -1.23 10.80 1.24
CA ARG A 142 -1.62 10.25 -0.05
C ARG A 142 -2.72 9.22 0.15
N ASP A 143 -3.82 9.40 -0.56
CA ASP A 143 -4.92 8.44 -0.56
C ASP A 143 -4.47 7.14 -1.25
N VAL A 144 -4.38 6.09 -0.44
CA VAL A 144 -4.10 4.71 -0.85
C VAL A 144 -5.22 3.78 -0.38
N SER A 145 -6.46 4.27 -0.30
CA SER A 145 -7.65 3.44 -0.08
C SER A 145 -7.71 2.27 -1.08
N ILE A 146 -8.28 1.13 -0.66
CA ILE A 146 -8.35 -0.08 -1.49
C ILE A 146 -8.99 0.19 -2.86
N PRO A 147 -10.16 0.87 -2.97
CA PRO A 147 -10.79 1.12 -4.27
C PRO A 147 -9.93 2.01 -5.18
N LYS A 148 -9.25 3.01 -4.59
CA LYS A 148 -8.35 3.90 -5.33
C LYS A 148 -7.13 3.16 -5.83
N LEU A 149 -6.50 2.37 -4.96
CA LEU A 149 -5.33 1.57 -5.29
C LEU A 149 -5.68 0.56 -6.38
N LYS A 150 -6.78 -0.20 -6.21
CA LYS A 150 -7.31 -1.11 -7.22
C LYS A 150 -7.44 -0.46 -8.58
N ARG A 151 -8.13 0.69 -8.64
CA ARG A 151 -8.31 1.45 -9.88
C ARG A 151 -6.97 1.86 -10.52
N ILE A 152 -5.98 2.25 -9.71
CA ILE A 152 -4.65 2.63 -10.23
C ILE A 152 -3.92 1.40 -10.79
N LEU A 153 -3.97 0.26 -10.11
CA LEU A 153 -3.30 -0.97 -10.55
C LEU A 153 -3.97 -1.58 -11.78
N ASP A 154 -5.30 -1.61 -11.82
CA ASP A 154 -6.08 -2.12 -12.97
C ASP A 154 -5.83 -1.31 -14.25
N ASN A 155 -5.47 -0.04 -14.09
CA ASN A 155 -5.17 0.87 -15.20
C ASN A 155 -3.67 1.07 -15.44
N ASP A 156 -2.80 0.25 -14.83
CA ASP A 156 -1.37 0.32 -15.11
C ASP A 156 -1.09 0.01 -16.59
N ARG A 157 -0.26 0.87 -17.20
CA ARG A 157 0.21 0.73 -18.59
C ARG A 157 1.72 0.84 -18.69
N TYR A 158 2.43 0.87 -17.55
CA TYR A 158 3.86 1.14 -17.51
C TYR A 158 4.66 0.07 -16.78
N TYR A 159 4.13 -0.58 -15.75
CA TYR A 159 4.89 -1.57 -14.97
C TYR A 159 4.47 -3.02 -15.21
N GLY A 160 3.41 -3.25 -15.99
CA GLY A 160 2.88 -4.58 -16.26
C GLY A 160 2.19 -5.20 -15.06
N LEU A 161 1.64 -4.39 -14.16
CA LEU A 161 0.90 -4.88 -12.99
C LEU A 161 -0.43 -5.46 -13.45
N ARG A 162 -0.70 -6.72 -13.11
CA ARG A 162 -1.91 -7.44 -13.49
C ARG A 162 -2.54 -8.16 -12.29
N PRO A 163 -3.87 -8.18 -12.20
CA PRO A 163 -4.53 -9.02 -11.21
C PRO A 163 -4.31 -10.49 -11.56
N ILE A 164 -4.27 -11.33 -10.53
CA ILE A 164 -4.42 -12.78 -10.68
C ILE A 164 -5.90 -13.04 -10.96
N PRO A 165 -6.23 -13.74 -12.05
CA PRO A 165 -7.59 -14.20 -12.28
C PRO A 165 -8.06 -15.01 -11.07
N LEU A 166 -9.19 -14.63 -10.48
CA LEU A 166 -9.89 -15.53 -9.57
C LEU A 166 -10.46 -16.62 -10.47
N ASP A 167 -10.00 -17.86 -10.30
CA ASP A 167 -10.49 -18.98 -11.10
C ASP A 167 -12.01 -19.13 -10.86
N GLU A 168 -12.84 -18.69 -11.80
CA GLU A 168 -14.31 -18.84 -11.78
C GLU A 168 -14.74 -20.26 -12.21
N ASP A 169 -13.96 -21.30 -11.86
CA ASP A 169 -14.09 -22.65 -12.41
C ASP A 169 -14.34 -23.76 -11.35
N ASP A 170 -15.14 -23.49 -10.31
CA ASP A 170 -15.65 -24.52 -9.39
C ASP A 170 -17.17 -24.80 -9.51
N ASP A 171 -17.87 -24.23 -10.50
CA ASP A 171 -19.31 -24.49 -10.75
C ASP A 171 -19.59 -25.54 -11.86
N ALA A 172 -18.57 -26.13 -12.48
CA ALA A 172 -18.74 -27.07 -13.59
C ALA A 172 -18.78 -28.57 -13.21
N ARG A 173 -18.94 -28.94 -11.93
CA ARG A 173 -18.80 -30.33 -11.46
C ARG A 173 -20.04 -31.05 -10.92
N ILE A 174 -21.25 -30.51 -11.10
CA ILE A 174 -22.48 -31.29 -10.85
C ILE A 174 -23.29 -31.39 -12.14
N SER A 175 -22.81 -32.22 -13.07
CA SER A 175 -23.71 -32.85 -14.04
C SER A 175 -24.58 -33.86 -13.27
N PRO A 176 -25.92 -33.86 -13.44
CA PRO A 176 -26.73 -34.93 -12.91
C PRO A 176 -26.41 -36.20 -13.69
N GLN A 177 -25.75 -37.17 -13.08
CA GLN A 177 -25.78 -38.53 -13.61
C GLN A 177 -27.22 -39.02 -13.53
N SER A 178 -27.80 -39.21 -14.71
CA SER A 178 -29.04 -39.92 -14.92
C SER A 178 -28.72 -41.42 -14.92
N ASP A 179 -29.30 -42.13 -13.96
CA ASP A 179 -29.61 -43.57 -14.04
C ASP A 179 -30.95 -43.81 -13.34
#